data_AF-A0A428N2R7-F1
#
_entry.id   AF-A0A428N2R7-F1
#
_cell.length_a   1.000
_cell.length_b   1.000
_cell.length_c   1.000
_cell.angle_alpha   90.00
_cell.angle_beta   90.00
_cell.angle_gamma   90.00
#
_symmetry.space_group_name_H-M   'P 1'
#
loop_
_entity.id
_entity.type
_entity.pdbx_description
1 polymer ?
#
loop_
_entity_poly.entity_id
_entity_poly.type
_entity_poly.pdbx_seq_one_letter_code
_entity_poly.pdbx_strand_id
1 'polypeptide(L)'
;MSYSDNHELHFGYTLLRETLIPELLGSEEADILYWGGKRIARKYPAADTDEIIQFFQEAGWGQLELVNEKKKEIQFELQPLQNSIDRHIEAGYLAQQLEYQKDKAAETFLMEKRKRITFHIQWD
;
A
#
# COMPACT_ATOMS: atom_id res chain seq x y z
N MET A 1 -14.50 -21.06 6.91
CA MET A 1 -15.17 -19.77 6.70
C MET A 1 -16.20 -19.96 5.60
N SER A 2 -17.44 -19.50 5.79
CA SER A 2 -18.47 -19.62 4.75
C SER A 2 -18.25 -18.57 3.65
N TYR A 3 -18.59 -18.87 2.40
CA TYR A 3 -18.43 -17.92 1.28
C TYR A 3 -19.22 -16.62 1.46
N SER A 4 -20.27 -16.64 2.29
CA SER A 4 -21.12 -15.50 2.62
C SER A 4 -20.41 -14.47 3.50
N ASP A 5 -19.54 -14.91 4.43
CA ASP A 5 -18.84 -14.03 5.37
C ASP A 5 -17.85 -13.08 4.67
N ASN A 6 -17.21 -13.54 3.59
CA ASN A 6 -16.24 -12.74 2.83
C ASN A 6 -16.91 -11.62 2.01
N HIS A 7 -18.18 -11.75 1.64
CA HIS A 7 -18.86 -10.75 0.83
C HIS A 7 -19.27 -9.52 1.67
N GLU A 8 -19.80 -9.75 2.87
CA GLU A 8 -20.20 -8.67 3.78
C GLU A 8 -18.98 -7.88 4.28
N LEU A 9 -17.88 -8.57 4.63
CA LEU A 9 -16.62 -7.95 5.02
C LEU A 9 -16.00 -7.13 3.89
N HIS A 10 -16.04 -7.64 2.65
CA HIS A 10 -15.58 -6.91 1.48
C HIS A 10 -16.42 -5.64 1.23
N PHE A 11 -17.75 -5.73 1.33
CA PHE A 11 -18.62 -4.57 1.16
C PHE A 11 -18.36 -3.49 2.22
N GLY A 12 -18.19 -3.88 3.49
CA GLY A 12 -17.83 -2.94 4.55
C GLY A 12 -16.50 -2.23 4.30
N TYR A 13 -15.49 -2.98 3.84
CA TYR A 13 -14.20 -2.41 3.46
C TYR A 13 -14.32 -1.43 2.28
N THR A 14 -15.03 -1.80 1.22
CA THR A 14 -15.30 -0.92 0.07
C THR A 14 -16.05 0.35 0.49
N LEU A 15 -17.08 0.25 1.34
CA LEU A 15 -17.85 1.40 1.79
C LEU A 15 -16.98 2.42 2.53
N LEU A 16 -16.10 1.96 3.42
CA LEU A 16 -15.20 2.85 4.13
C LEU A 16 -14.12 3.40 3.20
N ARG A 17 -13.46 2.52 2.43
CA ARG A 17 -12.25 2.86 1.69
C ARG A 17 -12.50 3.59 0.38
N GLU A 18 -13.52 3.19 -0.36
CA GLU A 18 -13.81 3.72 -1.70
C GLU A 18 -14.91 4.80 -1.69
N THR A 19 -15.69 4.90 -0.61
CA THR A 19 -16.78 5.89 -0.51
C THR A 19 -16.52 6.92 0.58
N LEU A 20 -16.46 6.50 1.85
CA LEU A 20 -16.39 7.45 2.97
C LEU A 20 -15.08 8.23 3.02
N ILE A 21 -13.93 7.55 2.87
CA ILE A 21 -12.62 8.20 2.97
C ILE A 21 -12.44 9.32 1.92
N PRO A 22 -12.69 9.08 0.62
CA PRO A 22 -12.61 10.15 -0.39
C PRO A 22 -13.54 11.33 -0.08
N GLU A 23 -14.77 11.05 0.35
CA GLU A 23 -15.74 12.11 0.70
C GLU A 23 -15.30 12.95 1.92
N LEU A 24 -14.61 12.34 2.89
CA LEU A 24 -14.13 13.04 4.09
C LEU A 24 -12.89 13.89 3.83
N LEU A 25 -11.98 13.41 2.97
CA LEU A 25 -10.65 13.99 2.82
C LEU A 25 -10.55 14.96 1.63
N GLY A 26 -11.39 14.79 0.61
CA GLY A 26 -11.45 15.69 -0.54
C GLY A 26 -10.09 15.85 -1.23
N SER A 27 -9.64 17.09 -1.41
CA SER A 27 -8.39 17.39 -2.14
C SER A 27 -7.11 16.95 -1.44
N GLU A 28 -7.16 16.72 -0.12
CA GLU A 28 -6.00 16.35 0.70
C GLU A 28 -5.88 14.83 0.89
N GLU A 29 -6.74 14.05 0.22
CA GLU A 29 -6.82 12.60 0.39
C GLU A 29 -5.45 11.93 0.24
N ALA A 30 -4.77 12.15 -0.88
CA ALA A 30 -3.48 11.53 -1.17
C ALA A 30 -2.43 11.76 -0.06
N ASP A 31 -2.26 13.02 0.38
CA ASP A 31 -1.25 13.38 1.39
C ASP A 31 -1.59 12.81 2.77
N ILE A 32 -2.87 12.88 3.16
CA ILE A 32 -3.35 12.32 4.43
C ILE A 32 -3.24 10.80 4.44
N LEU A 33 -3.61 10.14 3.34
CA LEU A 33 -3.51 8.69 3.19
C LEU A 33 -2.05 8.22 3.19
N TYR A 34 -1.15 8.95 2.52
CA TYR A 34 0.28 8.67 2.55
C TYR A 34 0.85 8.75 3.97
N TRP A 35 0.54 9.82 4.71
CA TRP A 35 0.90 9.92 6.11
C TRP A 35 0.26 8.80 6.97
N GLY A 36 -0.99 8.46 6.70
CA GLY A 36 -1.72 7.37 7.35
C GLY A 36 -1.01 6.03 7.16
N GLY A 37 -0.59 5.73 5.93
CA GLY A 37 0.23 4.58 5.58
C GLY A 37 1.53 4.51 6.38
N LYS A 38 2.26 5.63 6.46
CA LYS A 38 3.46 5.71 7.31
C LYS A 38 3.12 5.36 8.76
N ARG A 39 2.03 5.88 9.33
CA ARG A 39 1.62 5.54 10.71
C ARG A 39 1.27 4.07 10.91
N ILE A 40 0.65 3.42 9.92
CA ILE A 40 0.37 1.99 9.97
C ILE A 40 1.68 1.22 10.04
N ALA A 41 2.65 1.52 9.17
CA ALA A 41 3.95 0.85 9.19
C ALA A 41 4.69 0.98 10.54
N ARG A 42 4.58 2.12 11.23
CA ARG A 42 5.16 2.28 12.59
C ARG A 42 4.51 1.40 13.64
N LYS A 43 3.22 1.07 13.48
CA LYS A 43 2.47 0.22 14.41
C LYS A 43 2.60 -1.26 14.07
N TYR A 44 2.78 -1.57 12.80
CA TYR A 44 2.88 -2.92 12.24
C TYR A 44 4.19 -3.03 11.45
N PRO A 45 5.36 -3.03 12.13
CA PRO A 45 6.65 -3.12 11.46
C PRO A 45 6.79 -4.51 10.80
N ALA A 46 7.38 -4.54 9.61
CA ALA A 46 7.73 -5.75 8.89
C ALA A 46 9.25 -5.87 8.81
N ALA A 47 9.79 -7.02 9.20
CA ALA A 47 11.23 -7.25 9.34
C ALA A 47 11.94 -7.29 7.98
N ASP A 48 11.29 -7.82 6.96
CA ASP A 48 11.85 -7.98 5.63
C ASP A 48 10.78 -7.84 4.51
N THR A 49 11.21 -8.07 3.27
CA THR A 49 10.34 -7.97 2.09
C THR A 49 9.22 -9.02 2.10
N ASP A 50 9.46 -10.22 2.62
CA ASP A 50 8.47 -11.30 2.62
C ASP A 50 7.35 -10.97 3.60
N GLU A 51 7.68 -10.42 4.78
CA GLU A 51 6.69 -9.92 5.74
C GLU A 51 5.90 -8.72 5.19
N ILE A 52 6.52 -7.85 4.39
CA ILE A 52 5.80 -6.77 3.68
C ILE A 52 4.75 -7.38 2.73
N ILE A 53 5.13 -8.36 1.92
CA ILE A 53 4.24 -9.01 0.96
C ILE A 53 3.10 -9.73 1.70
N GLN A 54 3.40 -10.43 2.79
CA GLN A 54 2.40 -11.08 3.64
C GLN A 54 1.42 -10.06 4.22
N PHE A 55 1.91 -8.93 4.73
CA PHE A 55 1.05 -7.87 5.27
C PHE A 55 0.07 -7.33 4.22
N PHE A 56 0.50 -7.15 2.97
CA PHE A 56 -0.40 -6.72 1.88
C PHE A 56 -1.56 -7.70 1.64
N GLN A 57 -1.31 -9.00 1.77
CA GLN A 57 -2.35 -10.02 1.66
C GLN A 57 -3.31 -9.99 2.86
N GLU A 58 -2.76 -9.92 4.08
CA GLU A 58 -3.55 -9.89 5.32
C GLU A 58 -4.40 -8.60 5.45
N ALA A 59 -3.86 -7.46 5.01
CA ALA A 59 -4.55 -6.17 5.00
C ALA A 59 -5.60 -6.06 3.88
N GLY A 60 -5.69 -7.03 2.97
CA GLY A 60 -6.61 -6.97 1.82
C GLY A 60 -6.22 -5.91 0.79
N TRP A 61 -4.94 -5.51 0.73
CA TRP A 61 -4.45 -4.50 -0.21
C TRP A 61 -4.14 -5.08 -1.60
N GLY A 62 -3.90 -6.38 -1.66
CA GLY A 62 -3.73 -7.15 -2.89
C GLY A 62 -2.45 -7.99 -2.89
N GLN A 63 -2.12 -8.57 -4.05
CA GLN A 63 -0.89 -9.35 -4.21
C GLN A 63 0.23 -8.42 -4.68
N LEU A 64 1.21 -8.24 -3.80
CA LEU A 64 2.42 -7.44 -4.04
C LEU A 64 3.56 -8.36 -4.49
N GLU A 65 4.28 -7.96 -5.52
CA GLU A 65 5.43 -8.70 -6.06
C GLU A 65 6.64 -7.78 -6.15
N LEU A 66 7.81 -8.24 -5.66
CA LEU A 66 9.08 -7.56 -5.88
C LEU A 66 9.51 -7.77 -7.34
N VAL A 67 9.64 -6.68 -8.11
CA VAL A 67 10.03 -6.77 -9.53
C VAL A 67 11.45 -6.27 -9.79
N ASN A 68 12.00 -5.44 -8.91
CA ASN A 68 13.35 -4.91 -9.05
C ASN A 68 13.90 -4.47 -7.70
N GLU A 69 15.16 -4.78 -7.41
CA GLU A 69 15.88 -4.21 -6.28
C GLU A 69 17.28 -3.80 -6.75
N LYS A 70 17.65 -2.56 -6.44
CA LYS A 70 18.98 -2.00 -6.66
C LYS A 70 19.49 -1.36 -5.38
N LYS A 71 20.71 -0.82 -5.45
CA LYS A 71 21.42 -0.26 -4.29
C LYS A 71 20.66 0.85 -3.53
N LYS A 72 19.84 1.64 -4.21
CA LYS A 72 19.11 2.80 -3.65
C LYS A 72 17.63 2.86 -4.03
N GLU A 73 17.13 1.79 -4.64
CA GLU A 73 15.74 1.76 -5.07
C GLU A 73 15.21 0.33 -5.08
N ILE A 74 13.92 0.21 -4.85
CA ILE A 74 13.17 -1.03 -4.95
C ILE A 74 11.85 -0.75 -5.64
N GLN A 75 11.38 -1.69 -6.45
CA GLN A 75 10.13 -1.59 -7.17
C GLN A 75 9.27 -2.80 -6.88
N PHE A 76 8.04 -2.53 -6.45
CA PHE A 76 7.00 -3.54 -6.30
C PHE A 76 5.90 -3.32 -7.33
N GLU A 77 5.37 -4.40 -7.88
CA GLU A 77 4.14 -4.38 -8.67
C GLU A 77 2.99 -4.96 -7.85
N LEU A 78 1.86 -4.28 -7.85
CA LEU A 78 0.59 -4.83 -7.39
C LEU A 78 -0.10 -5.49 -8.58
N GLN A 79 -0.53 -6.73 -8.40
CA GLN A 79 -1.33 -7.42 -9.41
C GLN A 79 -2.59 -6.61 -9.77
N PRO A 80 -3.07 -6.73 -11.02
CA PRO A 80 -4.18 -5.92 -11.52
C PRO A 80 -5.44 -6.11 -10.67
N LEU A 81 -5.82 -5.04 -9.98
CA LEU A 81 -7.12 -4.93 -9.31
C LEU A 81 -8.09 -4.18 -10.24
N GLN A 82 -9.37 -4.55 -10.20
CA GLN A 82 -10.39 -3.96 -11.06
C GLN A 82 -10.83 -2.55 -10.60
N ASN A 83 -10.38 -2.10 -9.43
CA ASN A 83 -10.93 -0.92 -8.75
C ASN A 83 -9.93 0.24 -8.73
N SER A 84 -10.43 1.44 -9.01
CA SER A 84 -9.71 2.73 -8.93
C SER A 84 -9.61 3.23 -7.49
N ILE A 85 -9.04 2.42 -6.60
CA ILE A 85 -8.82 2.82 -5.21
C ILE A 85 -7.51 3.58 -5.10
N ASP A 86 -7.52 4.68 -4.36
CA ASP A 86 -6.31 5.42 -4.01
C ASP A 86 -5.32 4.52 -3.23
N ARG A 87 -4.04 4.55 -3.64
CA ARG A 87 -2.97 3.68 -3.13
C ARG A 87 -1.93 4.40 -2.28
N HIS A 88 -2.22 5.62 -1.83
CA HIS A 88 -1.29 6.37 -1.01
C HIS A 88 -1.09 5.75 0.38
N ILE A 89 -2.09 5.05 0.94
CA ILE A 89 -1.90 4.26 2.17
C ILE A 89 -0.78 3.22 1.97
N GLU A 90 -0.87 2.42 0.91
CA GLU A 90 0.12 1.40 0.57
C GLU A 90 1.49 2.03 0.28
N ALA A 91 1.51 3.13 -0.46
CA ALA A 91 2.75 3.84 -0.79
C ALA A 91 3.46 4.38 0.47
N GLY A 92 2.70 4.98 1.39
CA GLY A 92 3.21 5.48 2.66
C GLY A 92 3.70 4.36 3.58
N TYR A 93 2.97 3.24 3.62
CA TYR A 93 3.39 2.05 4.36
C TYR A 93 4.74 1.55 3.85
N LEU A 94 4.89 1.35 2.54
CA LEU A 94 6.14 0.89 1.93
C LEU A 94 7.30 1.85 2.22
N ALA A 95 7.09 3.15 2.06
CA ALA A 95 8.13 4.15 2.34
C ALA A 95 8.67 4.00 3.77
N GLN A 96 7.79 3.92 4.75
CA GLN A 96 8.20 3.83 6.15
C GLN A 96 8.84 2.48 6.51
N GLN A 97 8.38 1.37 5.92
CA GLN A 97 9.04 0.07 6.15
C GLN A 97 10.46 0.06 5.58
N LEU A 98 10.65 0.58 4.37
CA LEU A 98 11.98 0.65 3.76
C LEU A 98 12.87 1.66 4.50
N GLU A 99 12.31 2.74 5.03
CA GLU A 99 13.05 3.67 5.90
C GLU A 99 13.62 2.94 7.14
N TYR A 100 12.82 2.08 7.78
CA TYR A 100 13.29 1.28 8.92
C TYR A 100 14.33 0.23 8.52
N GLN A 101 14.09 -0.49 7.42
CA GLN A 101 14.99 -1.58 7.01
C GLN A 101 16.33 -1.07 6.48
N LYS A 102 16.35 0.10 5.83
CA LYS A 102 17.57 0.68 5.25
C LYS A 102 18.23 1.73 6.15
N ASP A 103 17.58 2.13 7.24
CA ASP A 103 18.00 3.19 8.19
C ASP A 103 18.27 4.54 7.49
N LYS A 104 17.41 4.87 6.53
CA LYS A 104 17.54 6.05 5.67
C LYS A 104 16.20 6.57 5.20
N ALA A 105 16.07 7.88 5.04
CA ALA A 105 14.86 8.49 4.51
C ALA A 105 14.48 7.85 3.17
N ALA A 106 13.22 7.43 3.06
CA ALA A 106 12.69 6.78 1.88
C ALA A 106 11.36 7.39 1.45
N GLU A 107 11.14 7.43 0.14
CA GLU A 107 9.94 7.97 -0.51
C GLU A 107 9.43 6.98 -1.55
N THR A 108 8.10 6.95 -1.74
CA THR A 108 7.44 6.05 -2.69
C THR A 108 6.74 6.88 -3.75
N PHE A 109 7.03 6.56 -5.02
CA PHE A 109 6.36 7.11 -6.19
C PHE A 109 5.41 6.07 -6.78
N LEU A 110 4.14 6.46 -6.95
CA LEU A 110 3.11 5.65 -7.59
C LEU A 110 3.16 5.83 -9.11
N MET A 111 3.22 4.72 -9.83
CA MET A 111 3.12 4.70 -11.29
C MET A 111 2.00 3.76 -11.72
N GLU A 112 1.00 4.30 -12.42
CA GLU A 112 -0.09 3.51 -12.97
C GLU A 112 0.09 3.32 -14.48
N LYS A 113 0.22 2.07 -14.93
CA LYS A 113 0.31 1.74 -16.36
C LYS A 113 -0.68 0.64 -16.72
N ARG A 114 -1.64 1.00 -17.57
CA ARG A 114 -2.75 0.15 -18.06
C ARG A 114 -3.62 -0.41 -16.94
N LYS A 115 -3.13 -1.46 -16.26
CA LYS A 115 -3.80 -2.19 -15.16
C LYS A 115 -2.81 -2.61 -14.07
N ARG A 116 -1.58 -2.12 -14.10
CA ARG A 116 -0.56 -2.42 -13.10
C ARG A 116 -0.23 -1.15 -12.35
N ILE A 117 -0.14 -1.30 -11.03
CA ILE A 117 0.32 -0.25 -10.14
C ILE A 117 1.72 -0.65 -9.72
N THR A 118 2.68 0.23 -9.98
CA THR A 118 4.07 0.05 -9.55
C THR A 118 4.36 1.04 -8.43
N PHE A 119 4.81 0.53 -7.29
CA PHE A 119 5.38 1.33 -6.22
C PHE A 119 6.88 1.37 -6.43
N HIS A 120 7.43 2.55 -6.73
CA HIS A 120 8.87 2.76 -6.82
C HIS A 120 9.34 3.49 -5.58
N ILE A 121 10.09 2.80 -4.73
CA ILE A 121 10.63 3.37 -3.50
C ILE A 121 12.11 3.70 -3.71
N GLN A 122 12.52 4.90 -3.32
CA GLN A 122 13.89 5.37 -3.37
C GLN A 122 14.34 5.83 -1.97
N TRP A 123 15.61 5.65 -1.65
CA TRP A 123 16.22 6.11 -0.40
C TRP A 123 17.62 6.70 -0.61
N ASP A 124 18.05 7.54 0.34
CA ASP A 124 19.30 8.32 0.24
C ASP A 124 20.62 7.52 0.33
#